data_AF-A0A950XD81-F1
#
_entry.id   AF-A0A950XD81-F1
#
_cell.length_a   1.000
_cell.length_b   1.000
_cell.length_c   1.000
_cell.angle_alpha   90.00
_cell.angle_beta   90.00
_cell.angle_gamma   90.00
#
_symmetry.space_group_name_H-M   'P 1'
#
loop_
_entity.id
_entity.type
_entity.pdbx_description
1 polymer ?
#
loop_
_entity_poly.entity_id
_entity_poly.type
_entity_poly.pdbx_seq_one_letter_code
_entity_poly.pdbx_strand_id
1 'polypeptide(L)'
;MRSGRLLGALAAFAIPAAVYIACAPIEPASWDSAELQGVPYILGITHPTGFPFYVLAGYVWSHALVLGSIAWRMNAMSGVAMAVASAAAYGVALEFGASAPVALLATLWFAFTQNVWVHAIRAEAQDLAVA
;
A
#
# COMPACT_ATOMS: atom_id res chain seq x y z
N MET A 1 18.12 18.30 -13.88
CA MET A 1 18.40 17.24 -12.87
C MET A 1 17.27 17.06 -11.86
N ARG A 2 16.71 18.13 -11.25
CA ARG A 2 15.58 18.01 -10.29
C ARG A 2 14.28 17.45 -10.90
N SER A 3 13.93 17.86 -12.13
CA SER A 3 12.72 17.38 -12.83
C SER A 3 12.69 15.87 -13.06
N GLY A 4 13.80 15.27 -13.47
CA GLY A 4 13.90 13.82 -13.69
C GLY A 4 13.74 12.98 -12.42
N ARG A 5 14.19 13.49 -11.26
CA ARG A 5 13.99 12.82 -9.97
C ARG A 5 12.53 12.87 -9.51
N LEU A 6 11.85 13.99 -9.75
CA LEU A 6 10.42 14.13 -9.43
C LEU A 6 9.56 13.22 -10.31
N LEU A 7 9.83 13.16 -11.62
CA LEU A 7 9.14 12.25 -12.52
C LEU A 7 9.38 10.78 -12.15
N GLY A 8 10.62 10.44 -11.74
CA GLY A 8 10.93 9.10 -11.25
C GLY A 8 10.18 8.74 -9.97
N ALA A 9 10.11 9.66 -9.00
CA ALA A 9 9.35 9.45 -7.77
C ALA A 9 7.84 9.28 -8.03
N LEU A 10 7.28 10.13 -8.91
CA LEU A 10 5.89 10.02 -9.35
C LEU A 10 5.63 8.67 -10.04
N ALA A 11 6.52 8.21 -10.91
CA ALA A 11 6.39 6.91 -11.58
C ALA A 11 6.51 5.74 -10.58
N ALA A 12 7.45 5.82 -9.63
CA ALA A 12 7.64 4.81 -8.59
C ALA A 12 6.44 4.70 -7.64
N PHE A 13 5.64 5.75 -7.50
CA PHE A 13 4.35 5.71 -6.79
C PHE A 13 3.19 5.26 -7.70
N ALA A 14 2.98 5.98 -8.81
CA ALA A 14 1.76 5.88 -9.59
C ALA A 14 1.63 4.54 -10.32
N ILE A 15 2.73 3.95 -10.79
CA ILE A 15 2.70 2.67 -11.50
C ILE A 15 2.32 1.54 -10.53
N PRO A 16 3.00 1.32 -9.38
CA PRO A 16 2.54 0.32 -8.41
C PRO A 16 1.14 0.59 -7.89
N ALA A 17 0.81 1.84 -7.52
CA ALA A 17 -0.53 2.18 -7.02
C ALA A 17 -1.63 1.78 -8.02
N ALA A 18 -1.49 2.14 -9.29
CA ALA A 18 -2.48 1.79 -10.31
C ALA A 18 -2.63 0.28 -10.48
N VAL A 19 -1.52 -0.46 -10.51
CA VAL A 19 -1.55 -1.92 -10.68
C VAL A 19 -2.15 -2.61 -9.45
N TYR A 20 -1.74 -2.26 -8.24
CA TYR A 20 -2.26 -2.87 -7.01
C TYR A 20 -3.76 -2.60 -6.85
N ILE A 21 -4.20 -1.36 -7.08
CA ILE A 21 -5.63 -0.99 -6.97
C ILE A 21 -6.47 -1.74 -8.02
N ALA A 22 -5.95 -1.88 -9.24
CA ALA A 22 -6.64 -2.62 -10.30
C ALA A 22 -6.70 -4.14 -10.05
N CYS A 23 -5.69 -4.70 -9.37
CA CYS A 23 -5.60 -6.13 -9.07
C CYS A 23 -6.15 -6.51 -7.68
N ALA A 24 -6.52 -5.54 -6.85
CA ALA A 24 -7.06 -5.76 -5.52
C ALA A 24 -8.38 -6.53 -5.59
N PRO A 25 -8.54 -7.65 -4.85
CA PRO A 25 -9.80 -8.39 -4.78
C PRO A 25 -10.94 -7.52 -4.25
N ILE A 26 -12.15 -7.75 -4.78
CA ILE A 26 -13.36 -7.03 -4.37
C ILE A 26 -14.11 -7.78 -3.27
N GLU A 27 -13.93 -9.09 -3.20
CA GLU A 27 -14.60 -9.94 -2.23
C GLU A 27 -13.87 -9.94 -0.88
N PRO A 28 -14.60 -10.17 0.24
CA PRO A 28 -13.98 -10.38 1.53
C PRO A 28 -12.94 -11.49 1.47
N ALA A 29 -11.79 -11.26 2.12
CA ALA A 29 -10.75 -12.26 2.27
C ALA A 29 -11.15 -13.30 3.34
N SER A 30 -10.20 -14.12 3.76
CA SER A 30 -10.34 -15.05 4.89
C SER A 30 -9.35 -14.68 6.00
N TRP A 31 -9.57 -15.22 7.20
CA TRP A 31 -8.69 -15.03 8.36
C TRP A 31 -8.50 -13.55 8.71
N ASP A 32 -7.29 -13.17 9.13
CA ASP A 32 -6.91 -11.85 9.60
C ASP A 32 -7.23 -10.77 8.56
N SER A 33 -7.00 -11.03 7.27
CA SER A 33 -7.34 -10.06 6.21
C SER A 33 -8.83 -9.72 6.16
N ALA A 34 -9.73 -10.67 6.46
CA ALA A 34 -11.17 -10.40 6.49
C ALA A 34 -11.55 -9.50 7.67
N GLU A 35 -10.90 -9.74 8.82
CA GLU A 35 -11.06 -8.90 10.00
C GLU A 35 -10.53 -7.48 9.75
N LEU A 36 -9.33 -7.35 9.16
CA LEU A 36 -8.73 -6.07 8.79
C LEU A 36 -9.54 -5.33 7.71
N GLN A 37 -10.35 -6.01 6.91
CA GLN A 37 -11.30 -5.37 6.00
C GLN A 37 -12.54 -4.82 6.73
N GLY A 38 -13.07 -5.56 7.70
CA GLY A 38 -14.35 -5.24 8.34
C GLY A 38 -14.24 -4.36 9.59
N VAL A 39 -13.29 -4.67 10.47
CA VAL A 39 -13.15 -4.04 11.80
C VAL A 39 -12.89 -2.54 11.71
N PRO A 40 -12.00 -2.03 10.83
CA PRO A 40 -11.79 -0.59 10.70
C PRO A 40 -13.05 0.17 10.31
N TYR A 41 -13.92 -0.41 9.48
CA TYR A 41 -15.18 0.22 9.05
C TYR A 41 -16.13 0.51 10.22
N ILE A 42 -16.12 -0.34 11.26
CA ILE A 42 -17.00 -0.20 12.43
C ILE A 42 -16.29 0.33 13.68
N LEU A 43 -15.01 0.72 13.57
CA LEU A 43 -14.14 1.04 14.72
C LEU A 43 -14.16 -0.06 15.80
N GLY A 44 -14.15 -1.31 15.36
CA GLY A 44 -14.07 -2.46 16.27
C GLY A 44 -12.65 -2.67 16.80
N ILE A 45 -12.47 -3.81 17.47
CA ILE A 45 -11.17 -4.24 17.99
C ILE A 45 -10.80 -5.53 17.26
N THR A 46 -9.65 -5.55 16.59
CA THR A 46 -9.15 -6.76 15.93
C THR A 46 -8.70 -7.78 16.99
N HIS A 47 -8.50 -9.03 16.60
CA HIS A 47 -7.84 -10.00 17.46
C HIS A 47 -6.48 -9.44 17.97
N PRO A 48 -5.97 -9.91 19.13
CA PRO A 48 -4.72 -9.40 19.72
C PRO A 48 -3.59 -9.45 18.68
N THR A 49 -2.97 -8.34 18.27
CA THR A 49 -2.49 -7.15 18.99
C THR A 49 -3.31 -5.84 18.85
N GLY A 50 -4.47 -5.87 18.19
CA GLY A 50 -5.43 -4.74 18.17
C GLY A 50 -5.20 -3.63 17.13
N PHE A 51 -3.99 -3.50 16.55
CA PHE A 51 -3.62 -2.58 15.46
C PHE A 51 -4.33 -1.19 15.43
N PRO A 52 -4.24 -0.38 16.49
CA PRO A 52 -5.07 0.83 16.64
C PRO A 52 -4.85 1.88 15.53
N PHE A 53 -3.61 2.07 15.09
CA PHE A 53 -3.32 2.99 13.98
C PHE A 53 -3.98 2.53 12.68
N TYR A 54 -3.89 1.23 12.38
CA TYR A 54 -4.53 0.64 11.20
C TYR A 54 -6.05 0.80 11.24
N VAL A 55 -6.68 0.55 12.40
CA VAL A 55 -8.13 0.70 12.59
C VAL A 55 -8.58 2.14 12.36
N LEU A 56 -7.88 3.12 12.92
CA LEU A 56 -8.21 4.53 12.75
C LEU A 56 -7.98 5.02 11.30
N ALA A 57 -6.85 4.66 10.70
CA ALA A 57 -6.55 5.01 9.32
C ALA A 57 -7.55 4.35 8.35
N GLY A 58 -7.84 3.07 8.56
CA GLY A 58 -8.83 2.30 7.82
C GLY A 58 -10.24 2.87 7.93
N TYR A 59 -10.66 3.32 9.11
CA TYR A 59 -11.95 3.99 9.29
C TYR A 59 -12.05 5.26 8.44
N VAL A 60 -11.05 6.14 8.53
CA VAL A 60 -11.03 7.37 7.73
C VAL A 60 -11.02 7.03 6.24
N TRP A 61 -10.18 6.09 5.82
CA TRP A 61 -10.05 5.66 4.44
C TRP A 61 -11.35 5.08 3.88
N SER A 62 -11.98 4.14 4.58
CA SER A 62 -13.18 3.43 4.11
C SER A 62 -14.40 4.33 3.99
N HIS A 63 -14.44 5.43 4.75
CA HIS A 63 -15.52 6.43 4.72
C HIS A 63 -15.23 7.58 3.75
N ALA A 64 -13.96 7.95 3.56
CA ALA A 64 -13.57 8.95 2.56
C ALA A 64 -13.71 8.41 1.13
N LEU A 65 -13.36 7.14 0.91
CA LEU A 65 -13.51 6.46 -0.38
C LEU A 65 -14.83 5.70 -0.42
N VAL A 66 -15.84 6.25 -1.09
CA VAL A 66 -17.19 5.63 -1.19
C VAL A 66 -17.39 4.73 -2.41
N LEU A 67 -16.28 4.28 -3.03
CA LEU A 67 -16.29 3.43 -4.23
C LEU A 67 -16.02 1.96 -3.87
N GLY A 68 -16.66 1.03 -4.59
CA GLY A 68 -16.45 -0.41 -4.41
C GLY A 68 -16.92 -0.95 -3.04
N SER A 69 -16.62 -2.21 -2.79
CA SER A 69 -16.89 -2.89 -1.52
C SER A 69 -15.94 -2.39 -0.42
N ILE A 70 -16.33 -2.57 0.85
CA ILE A 70 -15.45 -2.26 1.99
C ILE A 70 -14.15 -3.06 1.90
N ALA A 71 -14.25 -4.34 1.53
CA ALA A 71 -13.09 -5.21 1.32
C ALA A 71 -12.12 -4.65 0.28
N TRP A 72 -12.63 -4.22 -0.88
CA TRP A 72 -11.82 -3.60 -1.91
C TRP A 72 -11.15 -2.32 -1.45
N ARG A 73 -11.88 -1.44 -0.74
CA ARG A 73 -11.34 -0.17 -0.22
C ARG A 73 -10.14 -0.46 0.68
N MET A 74 -10.27 -1.42 1.59
CA MET A 74 -9.21 -1.78 2.52
C MET A 74 -8.01 -2.43 1.82
N ASN A 75 -8.24 -3.27 0.80
CA ASN A 75 -7.15 -3.78 -0.06
C ASN A 75 -6.46 -2.64 -0.83
N ALA A 76 -7.22 -1.66 -1.33
CA ALA A 76 -6.67 -0.50 -2.02
C ALA A 76 -5.82 0.39 -1.09
N MET A 77 -6.17 0.48 0.20
CA MET A 77 -5.36 1.19 1.20
C MET A 77 -3.97 0.57 1.32
N SER A 78 -3.89 -0.76 1.45
CA SER A 78 -2.64 -1.52 1.43
C SER A 78 -1.83 -1.28 0.15
N GLY A 79 -2.48 -1.31 -1.01
CA GLY A 79 -1.84 -0.99 -2.29
C GLY A 79 -1.25 0.41 -2.34
N VAL A 80 -1.96 1.41 -1.80
CA VAL A 80 -1.44 2.79 -1.71
C VAL A 80 -0.26 2.88 -0.74
N ALA A 81 -0.34 2.22 0.42
CA ALA A 81 0.75 2.20 1.40
C ALA A 81 2.03 1.59 0.79
N MET A 82 1.92 0.45 0.11
CA MET A 82 3.04 -0.20 -0.56
C MET A 82 3.57 0.61 -1.75
N ALA A 83 2.72 1.35 -2.45
CA ALA A 83 3.16 2.28 -3.49
C ALA A 83 3.95 3.47 -2.91
N VAL A 84 3.54 4.00 -1.74
CA VAL A 84 4.34 5.02 -1.01
C VAL A 84 5.69 4.43 -0.60
N ALA A 85 5.73 3.20 -0.10
CA ALA A 85 6.99 2.52 0.23
C ALA A 85 7.91 2.36 -0.99
N SER A 86 7.36 2.04 -2.17
CA SER A 86 8.14 1.98 -3.43
C SER A 86 8.74 3.34 -3.81
N ALA A 87 7.98 4.43 -3.68
CA ALA A 87 8.47 5.78 -3.93
C ALA A 87 9.53 6.22 -2.90
N ALA A 88 9.39 5.82 -1.64
CA ALA A 88 10.41 6.05 -0.62
C ALA A 88 11.70 5.29 -0.93
N ALA A 89 11.59 4.01 -1.33
CA ALA A 89 12.73 3.21 -1.76
C ALA A 89 13.46 3.83 -2.97
N TYR A 90 12.74 4.50 -3.87
CA TYR A 90 13.33 5.26 -4.97
C TYR A 90 14.15 6.45 -4.46
N GLY A 91 13.64 7.19 -3.48
CA GLY A 91 14.39 8.25 -2.80
C GLY A 91 15.68 7.73 -2.16
N VAL A 92 15.59 6.61 -1.44
CA VAL A 92 16.74 5.96 -0.79
C VAL A 92 17.78 5.50 -1.81
N ALA A 93 17.37 4.87 -2.92
CA ALA A 93 18.29 4.45 -3.98
C ALA A 93 19.04 5.65 -4.59
N LEU A 94 18.35 6.78 -4.77
CA LEU A 94 18.98 8.02 -5.22
C LEU A 94 19.97 8.60 -4.20
N GLU A 95 19.71 8.46 -2.89
CA GLU A 95 20.64 8.89 -1.83
C GLU A 95 21.90 8.03 -1.79
N PHE A 96 21.78 6.73 -2.10
CA PHE A 96 22.92 5.82 -2.29
C PHE A 96 23.70 6.06 -3.60
N GLY A 97 23.34 7.07 -4.39
CA GLY A 97 24.07 7.47 -5.59
C GLY A 97 23.67 6.72 -6.86
N ALA A 98 22.57 5.95 -6.85
CA ALA A 98 22.04 5.36 -8.07
C ALA A 98 21.57 6.46 -9.04
N SER A 99 21.73 6.22 -10.35
CA SER A 99 21.12 7.09 -11.35
C SER A 99 19.59 6.96 -11.33
N ALA A 100 18.87 8.02 -11.70
CA ALA A 100 17.41 8.00 -11.66
C ALA A 100 16.75 6.83 -12.43
N PRO A 101 17.24 6.42 -13.62
CA PRO A 101 16.72 5.25 -14.31
C PRO A 101 16.98 3.94 -13.55
N VAL A 102 18.17 3.77 -12.97
CA VAL A 102 18.53 2.56 -12.21
C VAL A 102 17.72 2.46 -10.93
N ALA A 103 17.58 3.56 -10.20
CA ALA A 103 16.74 3.63 -9.01
C ALA A 103 15.28 3.24 -9.33
N LEU A 104 14.72 3.79 -10.41
CA LEU A 104 13.34 3.49 -10.83
C LEU A 104 13.17 2.02 -11.22
N LEU A 105 14.08 1.46 -12.01
CA LEU A 105 14.02 0.05 -12.40
C LEU A 105 14.13 -0.87 -11.18
N ALA A 106 15.03 -0.57 -10.24
CA ALA A 106 15.20 -1.35 -9.02
C ALA A 106 13.94 -1.32 -8.13
N THR A 107 13.31 -0.15 -8.00
CA THR A 107 12.13 0.00 -7.12
C THR A 107 10.87 -0.56 -7.74
N LEU A 108 10.71 -0.47 -9.07
CA LEU A 108 9.64 -1.18 -9.78
C LEU A 108 9.83 -2.69 -9.70
N TRP A 109 11.06 -3.19 -9.85
CA TRP A 109 11.35 -4.61 -9.64
C TRP A 109 10.95 -5.04 -8.22
N PHE A 110 11.38 -4.30 -7.20
CA PHE A 110 11.01 -4.54 -5.80
C PHE A 110 9.48 -4.55 -5.60
N ALA A 111 8.78 -3.55 -6.14
CA ALA A 111 7.32 -3.41 -6.03
C ALA A 111 6.57 -4.65 -6.56
N PHE A 112 7.06 -5.26 -7.64
CA PHE A 112 6.41 -6.41 -8.26
C PHE A 112 7.00 -7.76 -7.83
N THR A 113 7.84 -7.80 -6.78
CA THR A 113 8.23 -9.08 -6.18
C THR A 113 7.04 -9.75 -5.48
N GLN A 114 7.05 -11.08 -5.42
CA GLN A 114 5.94 -11.87 -4.88
C GLN A 114 5.55 -11.47 -3.45
N ASN A 115 6.52 -11.23 -2.58
CA ASN A 115 6.25 -10.85 -1.19
C ASN A 115 5.55 -9.49 -1.11
N VAL A 116 6.09 -8.49 -1.80
CA VAL A 116 5.52 -7.14 -1.82
C VAL A 116 4.12 -7.16 -2.46
N TRP A 117 3.93 -7.93 -3.52
CA TRP A 117 2.66 -8.07 -4.21
C TRP A 117 1.55 -8.60 -3.29
N VAL A 118 1.80 -9.69 -2.55
CA VAL A 118 0.77 -10.32 -1.70
C VAL A 118 0.27 -9.36 -0.62
N HIS A 119 1.18 -8.58 -0.04
CA HIS A 119 0.85 -7.53 0.93
C HIS A 119 0.12 -6.36 0.25
N ALA A 120 0.58 -5.92 -0.91
CA ALA A 120 -0.01 -4.77 -1.60
C ALA A 120 -1.45 -4.99 -2.10
N ILE A 121 -1.90 -6.22 -2.35
CA ILE A 121 -3.25 -6.50 -2.86
C ILE A 121 -4.24 -6.99 -1.79
N ARG A 122 -3.84 -7.10 -0.53
CA ARG A 122 -4.68 -7.59 0.58
C ARG A 122 -4.59 -6.64 1.76
N ALA A 123 -5.68 -6.50 2.48
CA ALA A 123 -5.67 -5.82 3.77
C ALA A 123 -4.69 -6.52 4.73
N GLU A 124 -3.61 -5.82 5.07
CA GLU A 124 -2.56 -6.27 5.98
C GLU A 124 -2.11 -5.11 6.88
N ALA A 125 -1.91 -5.38 8.18
CA ALA A 125 -1.57 -4.34 9.14
C ALA A 125 -0.11 -3.84 8.98
N GLN A 126 0.77 -4.70 8.48
CA GLN A 126 2.20 -4.52 8.31
C GLN A 126 2.50 -3.44 7.27
N ASP A 127 1.60 -3.19 6.32
CA ASP A 127 1.77 -2.18 5.27
C ASP A 127 1.77 -0.76 5.84
N LEU A 128 1.14 -0.57 7.00
CA LEU A 128 1.05 0.69 7.73
C LEU A 128 1.76 0.64 9.09
N ALA A 129 2.53 -0.42 9.35
CA ALA A 129 3.28 -0.54 10.59
C ALA A 129 4.41 0.50 10.60
N VAL A 130 4.27 1.49 11.48
CA VAL A 130 5.36 2.39 11.85
C VAL A 130 5.94 1.84 13.15
N ALA A 131 7.22 1.46 13.12
CA ALA A 131 7.94 0.88 14.26
C ALA A 131 8.03 1.85 15.45
#